data_AF-A0A1Y2ADX9-F1
#
_entry.id   AF-A0A1Y2ADX9-F1
#
_cell.length_a   1.000
_cell.length_b   1.000
_cell.length_c   1.000
_cell.angle_alpha   90.00
_cell.angle_beta   90.00
_cell.angle_gamma   90.00
#
_symmetry.space_group_name_H-M   'P 1'
#
loop_
_entity.id
_entity.type
_entity.pdbx_description
1 polymer ?
#
loop_
_entity_poly.entity_id
_entity_poly.type
_entity_poly.pdbx_seq_one_letter_code
_entity_poly.pdbx_strand_id
1 'polypeptide(L)'
;MSKNNASKRSVFLFIQACRTDLNIPEDELFKITDIFKEDTNLFVKVVNVLNILIKAIEDRGYYPQNVKPLPFNIPNSDEIESPKDNRAKLVAELLNTERAYVQDLERLHNYQLEAESKILSKEDSIILFSNLGELLDFQRKFLIHMEAALAVPTQEQRIGNLFSSMESGFGVYQIICANQDKAAKFALENCDALMPLANVMEPKYELPSYLIKPVQRICKYPLLLNELMKYDTKAGHPYCHELQHGLDAIKRVTELTNEIKRQEENEVLTEELKNNIQDWKGVKMNELGLLLLRGNFTISIGENEREYVLYLFQNMLLCCQEKKK
;
A
#
# COMPACT_ATOMS: atom_id res chain seq x y z
N MET A 1 -18.16 -37.34 2.31
CA MET A 1 -18.38 -35.92 1.97
C MET A 1 -17.08 -35.17 2.22
N SER A 2 -16.57 -34.39 1.25
CA SER A 2 -15.32 -33.63 1.40
C SER A 2 -15.37 -32.73 2.63
N LYS A 3 -14.30 -32.66 3.45
CA LYS A 3 -14.19 -31.79 4.64
C LYS A 3 -14.61 -30.35 4.35
N ASN A 4 -14.32 -29.87 3.14
CA ASN A 4 -14.65 -28.52 2.68
C ASN A 4 -16.18 -28.26 2.62
N ASN A 5 -16.98 -29.28 2.26
CA ASN A 5 -18.44 -29.17 2.22
C ASN A 5 -19.07 -29.14 3.62
N ALA A 6 -18.45 -29.83 4.59
CA ALA A 6 -18.89 -29.78 5.98
C ALA A 6 -18.63 -28.39 6.59
N SER A 7 -17.43 -27.82 6.38
CA SER A 7 -17.10 -26.47 6.85
C SER A 7 -18.02 -25.40 6.26
N LYS A 8 -18.28 -25.46 4.94
CA LYS A 8 -19.22 -24.52 4.28
C LYS A 8 -20.64 -24.62 4.84
N ARG A 9 -21.10 -25.83 5.19
CA ARG A 9 -22.41 -26.03 5.84
C ARG A 9 -22.46 -25.42 7.24
N SER A 10 -21.41 -25.57 8.05
CA SER A 10 -21.34 -24.95 9.37
C SER A 10 -21.37 -23.42 9.28
N VAL A 11 -20.64 -22.84 8.32
CA VAL A 11 -20.66 -21.39 8.06
C VAL A 11 -22.05 -20.93 7.64
N PHE A 12 -22.73 -21.67 6.76
CA PHE A 12 -24.11 -21.36 6.36
C PHE A 12 -25.07 -21.33 7.57
N LEU A 13 -25.01 -22.35 8.42
CA LEU A 13 -25.84 -22.42 9.62
C LEU A 13 -25.55 -21.27 10.60
N PHE A 14 -24.28 -20.89 10.74
CA PHE A 14 -23.88 -19.73 11.55
C PHE A 14 -24.49 -18.43 11.01
N ILE A 15 -24.35 -18.16 9.71
CA ILE A 15 -24.93 -16.96 9.07
C ILE A 15 -26.46 -16.95 9.24
N GLN A 16 -27.11 -18.11 9.09
CA GLN A 16 -28.55 -18.24 9.29
C GLN A 16 -28.97 -17.93 10.73
N ALA A 17 -28.21 -18.40 11.73
CA ALA A 17 -28.44 -18.08 13.14
C ALA A 17 -28.23 -16.59 13.43
N CYS A 18 -27.18 -15.97 12.88
CA CYS A 18 -26.97 -14.52 12.99
C CYS A 18 -28.15 -13.71 12.42
N ARG A 19 -28.74 -14.16 11.31
CA ARG A 19 -29.93 -13.52 10.72
C ARG A 19 -31.17 -13.71 11.59
N THR A 20 -31.40 -14.92 12.09
CA THR A 20 -32.67 -15.30 12.73
C THR A 20 -32.72 -15.01 14.22
N ASP A 21 -31.62 -15.23 14.94
CA ASP A 21 -31.57 -15.15 16.40
C ASP A 21 -30.94 -13.85 16.92
N LEU A 22 -30.15 -13.16 16.08
CA LEU A 22 -29.52 -11.87 16.39
C LEU A 22 -30.09 -10.71 15.57
N ASN A 23 -30.99 -10.98 14.61
CA ASN A 23 -31.58 -9.97 13.72
C ASN A 23 -30.55 -9.08 13.01
N ILE A 24 -29.38 -9.63 12.65
CA ILE A 24 -28.37 -8.87 11.89
C ILE A 24 -28.90 -8.63 10.46
N PRO A 25 -28.88 -7.39 9.97
CA PRO A 25 -29.29 -7.05 8.60
C PRO A 25 -28.52 -7.82 7.53
N GLU A 26 -29.17 -8.14 6.41
CA GLU A 26 -28.59 -8.99 5.35
C GLU A 26 -27.40 -8.34 4.63
N ASP A 27 -27.34 -7.00 4.61
CA ASP A 27 -26.24 -6.19 4.09
C ASP A 27 -25.01 -6.15 5.00
N GLU A 28 -25.18 -6.38 6.31
CA GLU A 28 -24.09 -6.48 7.28
C GLU A 28 -23.52 -7.90 7.39
N LEU A 29 -24.25 -8.92 6.95
CA LEU A 29 -23.80 -10.32 6.97
C LEU A 29 -22.72 -10.59 5.91
N PHE A 30 -21.72 -11.37 6.28
CA PHE A 30 -20.74 -11.90 5.34
C PHE A 30 -21.28 -13.13 4.59
N LYS A 31 -20.73 -13.40 3.40
CA LYS A 31 -21.06 -14.57 2.58
C LYS A 31 -20.11 -15.72 2.90
N ILE A 32 -20.53 -16.95 2.62
CA ILE A 32 -19.66 -18.13 2.77
C ILE A 32 -18.33 -17.94 2.01
N THR A 33 -18.39 -17.34 0.81
CA THR A 33 -17.21 -17.06 -0.02
C THR A 33 -16.20 -16.13 0.65
N ASP A 34 -16.63 -15.29 1.58
CA ASP A 34 -15.81 -14.25 2.21
C ASP A 34 -14.83 -14.86 3.22
N ILE A 35 -15.13 -16.08 3.73
CA ILE A 35 -14.22 -16.85 4.61
C ILE A 35 -13.17 -17.64 3.83
N PHE A 36 -13.53 -18.11 2.62
CA PHE A 36 -12.69 -19.07 1.88
C PHE A 36 -11.86 -18.43 0.75
N LYS A 37 -11.98 -17.12 0.54
CA LYS A 37 -11.13 -16.37 -0.39
C LYS A 37 -9.89 -15.83 0.34
N GLU A 38 -8.78 -15.72 -0.39
CA GLU A 38 -7.56 -15.09 0.11
C GLU A 38 -7.64 -13.55 0.05
N ASP A 39 -8.66 -12.96 0.67
CA ASP A 39 -8.91 -11.52 0.68
C ASP A 39 -9.35 -11.07 2.08
N THR A 40 -8.48 -10.31 2.75
CA THR A 40 -8.71 -9.80 4.11
C THR A 40 -9.78 -8.72 4.15
N ASN A 41 -10.04 -7.99 3.06
CA ASN A 41 -11.10 -6.97 3.03
C ASN A 41 -12.47 -7.61 3.24
N LEU A 42 -12.69 -8.78 2.65
CA LEU A 42 -13.90 -9.57 2.88
C LEU A 42 -13.93 -10.15 4.30
N PHE A 43 -12.77 -10.52 4.84
CA PHE A 43 -12.65 -11.06 6.19
C PHE A 43 -12.96 -10.03 7.29
N VAL A 44 -12.74 -8.73 7.04
CA VAL A 44 -13.16 -7.67 7.98
C VAL A 44 -14.67 -7.71 8.25
N LYS A 45 -15.49 -8.03 7.24
CA LYS A 45 -16.95 -8.22 7.45
C LYS A 45 -17.24 -9.39 8.39
N VAL A 46 -16.46 -10.47 8.29
CA VAL A 46 -16.56 -11.62 9.20
C VAL A 46 -16.26 -11.17 10.63
N VAL A 47 -15.18 -10.42 10.84
CA VAL A 47 -14.79 -9.89 12.15
C VAL A 47 -15.86 -8.94 12.71
N ASN A 48 -16.45 -8.07 11.89
CA ASN A 48 -17.52 -7.17 12.33
C ASN A 48 -18.75 -7.94 12.83
N VAL A 49 -19.19 -8.98 12.10
CA VAL A 49 -20.29 -9.86 12.54
C VAL A 49 -19.94 -10.59 13.84
N LEU A 50 -18.69 -11.04 13.99
CA LEU A 50 -18.22 -11.65 15.24
C LEU A 50 -18.22 -10.66 16.40
N ASN A 51 -17.85 -9.40 16.19
CA ASN A 51 -17.90 -8.37 17.21
C ASN A 51 -19.35 -8.06 17.65
N ILE A 52 -20.30 -8.02 16.71
CA ILE A 52 -21.74 -7.90 17.03
C ILE A 52 -22.19 -9.08 17.89
N LEU A 53 -21.79 -10.30 17.53
CA LEU A 53 -22.09 -11.52 18.29
C LEU A 53 -21.48 -11.46 19.70
N ILE A 54 -20.21 -11.07 19.83
CA ILE A 54 -19.52 -10.95 21.12
C ILE A 54 -20.26 -9.94 22.01
N LYS A 55 -20.60 -8.77 21.47
CA LYS A 55 -21.37 -7.75 22.19
C LYS A 55 -22.74 -8.29 22.62
N ALA A 56 -23.43 -9.03 21.77
CA ALA A 56 -24.71 -9.65 22.13
C ALA A 56 -24.56 -10.72 23.22
N ILE A 57 -23.44 -11.44 23.28
CA ILE A 57 -23.10 -12.39 24.35
C ILE A 57 -22.85 -11.64 25.66
N GLU A 58 -22.11 -10.51 25.61
CA GLU A 58 -21.87 -9.62 26.76
C GLU A 58 -23.16 -9.04 27.31
N ASP A 59 -24.00 -8.45 26.46
CA ASP A 59 -25.28 -7.83 26.84
C ASP A 59 -26.25 -8.85 27.49
N ARG A 60 -26.15 -10.13 27.10
CA ARG A 60 -26.93 -11.23 27.68
C ARG A 60 -26.30 -11.85 28.93
N GLY A 61 -25.14 -11.34 29.37
CA GLY A 61 -24.44 -11.81 30.57
C GLY A 61 -23.75 -13.17 30.42
N TYR A 62 -23.54 -13.63 29.19
CA TYR A 62 -22.89 -14.92 28.89
C TYR A 62 -21.40 -14.78 28.59
N TYR A 63 -20.80 -13.60 28.81
CA TYR A 63 -19.37 -13.42 28.55
C TYR A 63 -18.54 -14.30 29.49
N PRO A 64 -17.60 -15.12 28.98
CA PRO A 64 -16.81 -15.98 29.82
C PRO A 64 -15.95 -15.14 30.78
N GLN A 65 -16.10 -15.31 32.09
CA GLN A 65 -15.31 -14.56 33.07
C GLN A 65 -13.83 -14.98 33.13
N ASN A 66 -13.48 -16.10 32.49
CA ASN A 66 -12.13 -16.68 32.49
C ASN A 66 -11.63 -16.94 31.06
N VAL A 67 -11.67 -15.93 30.18
CA VAL A 67 -11.00 -16.04 28.88
C VAL A 67 -9.50 -16.09 29.13
N LYS A 68 -8.90 -17.27 28.98
CA LYS A 68 -7.45 -17.36 28.87
C LYS A 68 -7.05 -16.67 27.58
N PRO A 69 -6.05 -15.76 27.59
CA PRO A 69 -5.49 -15.22 26.37
C PRO A 69 -5.16 -16.37 25.42
N LEU A 70 -5.51 -16.22 24.14
CA LEU A 70 -5.03 -17.18 23.14
C LEU A 70 -3.49 -17.22 23.23
N PRO A 71 -2.84 -18.34 22.90
CA PRO A 71 -1.37 -18.42 22.88
C PRO A 71 -0.72 -17.43 21.90
N PHE A 72 -1.53 -16.80 21.04
CA PHE A 72 -1.15 -15.74 20.10
C PHE A 72 -1.64 -14.34 20.51
N ASN A 73 -2.24 -14.18 21.71
CA ASN A 73 -2.40 -12.85 22.27
C ASN A 73 -1.00 -12.31 22.52
N ILE A 74 -0.56 -11.47 21.59
CA ILE A 74 0.60 -10.62 21.74
C ILE A 74 0.43 -9.96 23.11
N PRO A 75 1.41 -10.05 24.03
CA PRO A 75 1.30 -9.41 25.32
C PRO A 75 0.87 -7.95 25.10
N ASN A 76 -0.11 -7.49 25.89
CA ASN A 76 -0.50 -6.08 25.91
C ASN A 76 0.78 -5.23 25.92
N SER A 77 0.77 -4.10 25.22
CA SER A 77 1.92 -3.19 25.07
C SER A 77 2.63 -2.84 26.38
N ASP A 78 1.96 -3.02 27.52
CA ASP A 78 2.44 -2.74 28.86
C ASP A 78 3.34 -3.84 29.47
N GLU A 79 3.44 -5.03 28.86
CA GLU A 79 4.30 -6.14 29.32
C GLU A 79 5.59 -6.32 28.49
N ILE A 80 5.78 -5.52 27.43
CA ILE A 80 7.03 -5.54 26.66
C ILE A 80 8.06 -4.72 27.44
N GLU A 81 9.01 -5.39 28.09
CA GLU A 81 10.18 -4.72 28.66
C GLU A 81 10.75 -3.73 27.65
N SER A 82 10.95 -2.47 28.07
CA SER A 82 11.50 -1.42 27.21
C SER A 82 12.75 -1.94 26.48
N PRO A 83 12.86 -1.77 25.15
CA PRO A 83 13.91 -2.39 24.37
C PRO A 83 15.31 -2.02 24.91
N LYS A 84 16.01 -3.03 25.44
CA LYS A 84 17.27 -2.90 26.19
C LYS A 84 18.49 -2.62 25.30
N ASP A 85 18.42 -2.96 24.01
CA ASP A 85 19.47 -2.70 23.02
C ASP A 85 18.95 -2.00 21.76
N ASN A 86 19.86 -1.49 20.94
CA ASN A 86 19.51 -0.72 19.74
C ASN A 86 18.80 -1.57 18.67
N ARG A 87 19.06 -2.88 18.62
CA ARG A 87 18.38 -3.80 17.70
C ARG A 87 16.91 -3.91 18.07
N ALA A 88 16.60 -4.14 19.34
CA ALA A 88 15.25 -4.26 19.86
C ALA A 88 14.47 -2.97 19.64
N LYS A 89 15.11 -1.80 19.78
CA LYS A 89 14.49 -0.50 19.45
C LYS A 89 14.11 -0.41 17.99
N LEU A 90 15.01 -0.78 17.09
CA LEU A 90 14.76 -0.74 15.65
C LEU A 90 13.68 -1.75 15.20
N VAL A 91 13.68 -2.95 15.78
CA VAL A 91 12.64 -3.97 15.52
C VAL A 91 11.27 -3.50 16.04
N ALA A 92 11.23 -2.91 17.24
CA ALA A 92 10.02 -2.31 17.78
C ALA A 92 9.53 -1.14 16.91
N GLU A 93 10.44 -0.28 16.43
CA GLU A 93 10.12 0.79 15.48
C GLU A 93 9.54 0.23 14.19
N LEU A 94 10.16 -0.80 13.59
CA LEU A 94 9.68 -1.45 12.38
C LEU A 94 8.23 -1.91 12.56
N LEU A 95 7.93 -2.63 13.64
CA LEU A 95 6.60 -3.17 13.92
C LEU A 95 5.57 -2.08 14.26
N ASN A 96 5.92 -1.13 15.13
CA ASN A 96 4.99 -0.09 15.55
C ASN A 96 4.65 0.86 14.39
N THR A 97 5.64 1.20 13.57
CA THR A 97 5.41 2.01 12.37
C THR A 97 4.64 1.22 11.30
N GLU A 98 4.76 -0.11 11.26
CA GLU A 98 3.95 -0.96 10.38
C GLU A 98 2.48 -0.98 10.80
N ARG A 99 2.21 -1.14 12.10
CA ARG A 99 0.84 -1.06 12.66
C ARG A 99 0.19 0.29 12.40
N ALA A 100 0.91 1.38 12.66
CA ALA A 100 0.43 2.73 12.39
C ALA A 100 0.15 2.94 10.89
N TYR A 101 1.01 2.42 10.02
CA TYR A 101 0.81 2.51 8.57
C TYR A 101 -0.43 1.72 8.09
N VAL A 102 -0.63 0.50 8.58
CA VAL A 102 -1.85 -0.27 8.26
C VAL A 102 -3.10 0.47 8.75
N GLN A 103 -3.10 0.99 9.98
CA GLN A 103 -4.23 1.79 10.51
C GLN A 103 -4.49 3.03 9.65
N ASP A 104 -3.44 3.70 9.17
CA ASP A 104 -3.58 4.85 8.28
C ASP A 104 -4.21 4.45 6.94
N LEU A 105 -3.81 3.31 6.36
CA LEU A 105 -4.42 2.77 5.14
C LEU A 105 -5.88 2.37 5.36
N GLU A 106 -6.22 1.79 6.51
CA GLU A 106 -7.60 1.45 6.87
C GLU A 106 -8.48 2.70 6.95
N ARG A 107 -7.96 3.77 7.56
CA ARG A 107 -8.67 5.06 7.60
C ARG A 107 -8.87 5.64 6.20
N LEU A 108 -7.84 5.59 5.35
CA LEU A 108 -7.93 6.05 3.96
C LEU A 108 -8.93 5.21 3.15
N HIS A 109 -8.97 3.89 3.36
CA HIS A 109 -9.92 3.01 2.69
C HIS A 109 -11.36 3.23 3.15
N ASN A 110 -11.57 3.48 4.45
CA ASN A 110 -12.89 3.90 4.95
C ASN A 110 -13.35 5.22 4.31
N TYR A 111 -12.42 6.17 4.13
CA TYR A 111 -12.70 7.41 3.41
C TYR A 111 -13.08 7.15 1.94
N GLN A 112 -12.38 6.25 1.25
CA GLN A 112 -12.74 5.82 -0.11
C GLN A 112 -14.18 5.29 -0.18
N LEU A 113 -14.56 4.38 0.72
CA LEU A 113 -15.92 3.80 0.73
C LEU A 113 -17.00 4.87 0.96
N GLU A 114 -16.76 5.79 1.89
CA GLU A 114 -17.68 6.92 2.13
C GLU A 114 -17.77 7.84 0.91
N ALA A 115 -16.64 8.13 0.26
CA ALA A 115 -16.59 8.97 -0.92
C ALA A 115 -17.32 8.34 -2.11
N GLU A 116 -17.10 7.06 -2.41
CA GLU A 116 -17.81 6.31 -3.46
C GLU A 116 -19.33 6.23 -3.22
N SER A 117 -19.76 6.20 -1.95
CA SER A 117 -21.19 6.12 -1.62
C SER A 117 -21.94 7.44 -1.79
N LYS A 118 -21.24 8.58 -1.69
CA LYS A 118 -21.87 9.91 -1.55
C LYS A 118 -21.53 10.90 -2.65
N ILE A 119 -20.30 10.89 -3.15
CA ILE A 119 -19.74 12.02 -3.92
C ILE A 119 -19.04 11.56 -5.20
N LEU A 120 -18.18 10.54 -5.12
CA LEU A 120 -17.30 10.15 -6.21
C LEU A 120 -17.95 9.12 -7.14
N SER A 121 -17.75 9.32 -8.44
CA SER A 121 -17.98 8.27 -9.43
C SER A 121 -16.94 7.15 -9.28
N LYS A 122 -17.19 5.99 -9.90
CA LYS A 122 -16.21 4.90 -9.92
C LYS A 122 -14.91 5.29 -10.62
N GLU A 123 -15.00 6.10 -11.68
CA GLU A 123 -13.85 6.55 -12.46
C GLU A 123 -13.00 7.52 -11.63
N ASP A 124 -13.64 8.48 -10.94
CA ASP A 124 -12.96 9.41 -10.05
C ASP A 124 -12.32 8.72 -8.85
N SER A 125 -13.00 7.70 -8.30
CA SER A 125 -12.44 6.89 -7.21
C SER A 125 -11.16 6.16 -7.65
N ILE A 126 -11.13 5.62 -8.86
CA ILE A 126 -9.92 4.97 -9.41
C ILE A 126 -8.79 5.99 -9.57
N ILE A 127 -9.07 7.20 -10.03
CA ILE A 127 -8.06 8.27 -10.16
C ILE A 127 -7.50 8.65 -8.78
N LEU A 128 -8.35 8.77 -7.76
CA LEU A 128 -7.93 9.23 -6.44
C LEU A 128 -7.27 8.14 -5.59
N PHE A 129 -7.78 6.91 -5.62
CA PHE A 129 -7.33 5.83 -4.71
C PHE A 129 -6.61 4.69 -5.41
N SER A 130 -6.62 4.61 -6.75
CA SER A 130 -5.95 3.56 -7.52
C SER A 130 -6.32 2.15 -7.01
N ASN A 131 -5.33 1.32 -6.71
CA ASN A 131 -5.48 -0.03 -6.15
C ASN A 131 -5.37 -0.07 -4.61
N LEU A 132 -5.83 0.96 -3.89
CA LEU A 132 -5.73 1.05 -2.42
C LEU A 132 -6.24 -0.21 -1.69
N GLY A 133 -7.34 -0.81 -2.16
CA GLY A 133 -7.89 -2.04 -1.55
C GLY A 133 -6.93 -3.24 -1.63
N GLU A 134 -6.21 -3.38 -2.74
CA GLU A 134 -5.19 -4.43 -2.91
C GLU A 134 -3.95 -4.14 -2.06
N LEU A 135 -3.53 -2.88 -1.99
CA LEU A 135 -2.44 -2.46 -1.11
C LEU A 135 -2.76 -2.75 0.35
N LEU A 136 -3.95 -2.37 0.81
CA LEU A 136 -4.37 -2.59 2.20
C LEU A 136 -4.44 -4.09 2.54
N ASP A 137 -4.99 -4.91 1.63
CA ASP A 137 -5.02 -6.36 1.81
C ASP A 137 -3.61 -6.95 1.96
N PHE A 138 -2.70 -6.58 1.04
CA PHE A 138 -1.31 -6.99 1.12
C PHE A 138 -0.67 -6.54 2.43
N GLN A 139 -0.89 -5.29 2.84
CA GLN A 139 -0.25 -4.73 4.02
C GLN A 139 -0.74 -5.37 5.33
N ARG A 140 -2.03 -5.70 5.42
CA ARG A 140 -2.59 -6.49 6.53
C ARG A 140 -1.94 -7.86 6.62
N LYS A 141 -1.83 -8.57 5.49
CA LYS A 141 -1.14 -9.87 5.43
C LYS A 141 0.32 -9.72 5.84
N PHE A 142 1.02 -8.70 5.35
CA PHE A 142 2.41 -8.42 5.70
C PHE A 142 2.60 -8.16 7.20
N LEU A 143 1.73 -7.35 7.80
CA LEU A 143 1.74 -7.08 9.24
C LEU A 143 1.53 -8.36 10.06
N ILE A 144 0.56 -9.20 9.69
CA ILE A 144 0.32 -10.48 10.38
C ILE A 144 1.57 -11.38 10.33
N HIS A 145 2.21 -11.49 9.17
CA HIS A 145 3.45 -12.27 9.03
C HIS A 145 4.62 -11.63 9.80
N MET A 146 4.67 -10.30 9.88
CA MET A 146 5.66 -9.59 10.70
C MET A 146 5.46 -9.87 12.19
N GLU A 147 4.23 -9.78 12.69
CA GLU A 147 3.92 -10.09 14.08
C GLU A 147 4.27 -11.54 14.43
N ALA A 148 3.94 -12.49 13.55
CA ALA A 148 4.31 -13.89 13.71
C ALA A 148 5.85 -14.09 13.72
N ALA A 149 6.57 -13.42 12.82
CA ALA A 149 8.03 -13.48 12.75
C ALA A 149 8.74 -12.84 13.95
N LEU A 150 8.07 -11.91 14.66
CA LEU A 150 8.61 -11.21 15.82
C LEU A 150 8.15 -11.81 17.16
N ALA A 151 7.14 -12.68 17.16
CA ALA A 151 6.65 -13.37 18.36
C ALA A 151 7.58 -14.47 18.88
N VAL A 152 8.60 -14.86 18.11
CA VAL A 152 9.62 -15.83 18.50
C VAL A 152 10.81 -15.16 19.22
N PRO A 153 11.62 -15.90 19.99
CA PRO A 153 12.81 -15.34 20.62
C PRO A 153 13.72 -14.62 19.64
N THR A 154 14.38 -13.54 20.07
CA THR A 154 15.23 -12.68 19.22
C THR A 154 16.15 -13.46 18.28
N GLN A 155 16.82 -14.50 18.77
CA GLN A 155 17.78 -15.30 18.01
C GLN A 155 17.14 -16.15 16.91
N GLU A 156 15.83 -16.37 16.98
CA GLU A 156 15.03 -17.12 16.01
C GLU A 156 14.28 -16.21 15.02
N GLN A 157 14.35 -14.89 15.19
CA GLN A 157 13.65 -13.94 14.33
C GLN A 157 14.27 -13.90 12.93
N ARG A 158 13.50 -14.32 11.93
CA ARG A 158 13.93 -14.38 10.51
C ARG A 158 13.32 -13.24 9.70
N ILE A 159 13.61 -12.01 10.09
CA ILE A 159 13.06 -10.78 9.47
C ILE A 159 13.43 -10.70 7.99
N GLY A 160 14.63 -11.12 7.60
CA GLY A 160 15.03 -11.18 6.18
C GLY A 160 14.13 -12.04 5.32
N ASN A 161 13.82 -13.25 5.80
CA ASN A 161 12.96 -14.19 5.10
C ASN A 161 11.53 -13.66 4.91
N LEU A 162 11.01 -12.88 5.86
CA LEU A 162 9.71 -12.21 5.71
C LEU A 162 9.68 -11.35 4.44
N PHE A 163 10.67 -10.47 4.26
CA PHE A 163 10.72 -9.59 3.09
C PHE A 163 10.94 -10.35 1.78
N SER A 164 11.85 -11.34 1.77
CA SER A 164 12.11 -12.09 0.54
C SER A 164 10.95 -13.02 0.14
N SER A 165 10.27 -13.63 1.11
CA SER A 165 9.13 -14.51 0.83
C SER A 165 7.89 -13.75 0.33
N MET A 166 7.80 -12.46 0.64
CA MET A 166 6.69 -11.59 0.22
C MET A 166 7.05 -10.62 -0.91
N GLU A 167 8.24 -10.75 -1.51
CA GLU A 167 8.77 -9.83 -2.54
C GLU A 167 7.78 -9.58 -3.69
N SER A 168 7.18 -10.66 -4.22
CA SER A 168 6.21 -10.55 -5.33
C SER A 168 4.94 -9.79 -4.94
N GLY A 169 4.51 -9.89 -3.68
CA GLY A 169 3.32 -9.22 -3.19
C GLY A 169 3.46 -7.69 -3.13
N PHE A 170 4.69 -7.18 -2.98
CA PHE A 170 4.95 -5.74 -3.04
C PHE A 170 4.70 -5.13 -4.43
N GLY A 171 4.44 -5.93 -5.47
CA GLY A 171 4.09 -5.43 -6.80
C GLY A 171 2.92 -4.43 -6.81
N VAL A 172 1.99 -4.53 -5.84
CA VAL A 172 0.88 -3.57 -5.66
C VAL A 172 1.35 -2.12 -5.48
N TYR A 173 2.57 -1.89 -4.99
CA TYR A 173 3.14 -0.54 -4.83
C TYR A 173 3.44 0.14 -6.16
N GLN A 174 3.74 -0.61 -7.22
CA GLN A 174 4.07 -0.04 -8.53
C GLN A 174 2.89 0.77 -9.08
N ILE A 175 1.67 0.21 -8.95
CA ILE A 175 0.43 0.80 -9.43
C ILE A 175 0.07 2.06 -8.64
N ILE A 176 0.11 1.99 -7.30
CA ILE A 176 -0.27 3.14 -6.47
C ILE A 176 0.75 4.28 -6.56
N CYS A 177 2.05 3.96 -6.64
CA CYS A 177 3.11 4.97 -6.71
C CYS A 177 3.15 5.65 -8.08
N ALA A 178 2.87 4.93 -9.18
CA ALA A 178 2.71 5.52 -10.50
C ALA A 178 1.52 6.49 -10.57
N ASN A 179 0.43 6.20 -9.84
CA ASN A 179 -0.75 7.06 -9.81
C ASN A 179 -0.63 8.27 -8.85
N GLN A 180 0.42 8.35 -8.03
CA GLN A 180 0.47 9.29 -6.92
C GLN A 180 0.28 10.76 -7.32
N ASP A 181 0.91 11.20 -8.40
CA ASP A 181 0.83 12.60 -8.83
C ASP A 181 -0.57 12.93 -9.38
N LYS A 182 -1.22 11.98 -10.04
CA LYS A 182 -2.61 12.11 -10.52
C LYS A 182 -3.58 12.19 -9.34
N ALA A 183 -3.42 11.30 -8.36
CA ALA A 183 -4.23 11.31 -7.14
C ALA A 183 -4.09 12.62 -6.35
N ALA A 184 -2.86 13.09 -6.14
CA ALA A 184 -2.59 14.34 -5.42
C ALA A 184 -3.18 15.56 -6.15
N LYS A 185 -3.03 15.63 -7.48
CA LYS A 185 -3.62 16.67 -8.30
C LYS A 185 -5.15 16.63 -8.24
N PHE A 186 -5.75 15.44 -8.39
CA PHE A 186 -7.19 15.27 -8.33
C PHE A 186 -7.76 15.69 -6.97
N ALA A 187 -7.11 15.31 -5.87
CA ALA A 187 -7.50 15.70 -4.52
C ALA A 187 -7.50 17.23 -4.34
N LEU A 188 -6.48 17.90 -4.89
CA LEU A 188 -6.35 19.36 -4.82
C LEU A 188 -7.44 20.06 -5.66
N GLU A 189 -7.67 19.60 -6.89
CA GLU A 189 -8.66 20.17 -7.82
C GLU A 189 -10.10 19.95 -7.35
N ASN A 190 -10.38 18.85 -6.65
CA ASN A 190 -11.70 18.47 -6.16
C ASN A 190 -11.87 18.67 -4.65
N CYS A 191 -10.99 19.45 -4.02
CA CYS A 191 -11.01 19.67 -2.56
C CYS A 191 -12.39 20.15 -2.07
N ASP A 192 -13.00 21.12 -2.77
CA ASP A 192 -14.31 21.66 -2.40
C ASP A 192 -15.43 20.62 -2.50
N ALA A 193 -15.37 19.73 -3.50
CA ALA A 193 -16.33 18.65 -3.68
C ALA A 193 -16.19 17.58 -2.58
N LEU A 194 -14.98 17.39 -2.04
CA LEU A 194 -14.66 16.43 -0.99
C LEU A 194 -14.94 16.96 0.42
N MET A 195 -15.11 18.28 0.60
CA MET A 195 -15.37 18.92 1.91
C MET A 195 -16.53 18.31 2.73
N PRO A 196 -17.62 17.80 2.14
CA PRO A 196 -18.66 17.13 2.92
C PRO A 196 -18.19 15.88 3.68
N LEU A 197 -17.00 15.34 3.36
CA LEU A 197 -16.38 14.19 4.04
C LEU A 197 -15.30 14.61 5.06
N ALA A 198 -15.17 15.90 5.36
CA ALA A 198 -14.15 16.42 6.28
C ALA A 198 -14.23 15.86 7.71
N ASN A 199 -15.39 15.31 8.10
CA ASN A 199 -15.56 14.62 9.37
C ASN A 199 -14.86 13.24 9.42
N VAL A 200 -14.57 12.63 8.28
CA VAL A 200 -13.82 11.36 8.17
C VAL A 200 -12.34 11.64 7.97
N MET A 201 -12.03 12.50 7.00
CA MET A 201 -10.68 12.94 6.69
C MET A 201 -10.73 14.33 6.04
N GLU A 202 -9.93 15.26 6.54
CA GLU A 202 -9.90 16.63 6.04
C GLU A 202 -9.29 16.68 4.61
N PRO A 203 -10.00 17.15 3.58
CA PRO A 203 -9.54 17.00 2.19
C PRO A 203 -8.33 17.85 1.80
N LYS A 204 -8.11 19.00 2.45
CA LYS A 204 -7.12 19.97 2.00
C LYS A 204 -5.68 19.61 2.40
N TYR A 205 -5.49 19.06 3.59
CA TYR A 205 -4.18 18.78 4.16
C TYR A 205 -4.06 17.33 4.61
N GLU A 206 -5.10 16.78 5.25
CA GLU A 206 -5.04 15.43 5.79
C GLU A 206 -5.06 14.39 4.67
N LEU A 207 -6.01 14.45 3.74
CA LEU A 207 -6.10 13.51 2.62
C LEU A 207 -4.79 13.44 1.78
N PRO A 208 -4.21 14.57 1.32
CA PRO A 208 -2.91 14.54 0.62
C PRO A 208 -1.79 13.91 1.47
N SER A 209 -1.78 14.16 2.79
CA SER A 209 -0.79 13.57 3.69
C SER A 209 -0.92 12.05 3.85
N TYR A 210 -2.12 11.51 3.64
CA TYR A 210 -2.37 10.06 3.65
C TYR A 210 -2.04 9.43 2.30
N LEU A 211 -2.39 10.09 1.18
CA LEU A 211 -2.12 9.58 -0.17
C LEU A 211 -0.63 9.33 -0.43
N ILE A 212 0.27 10.14 0.14
CA ILE A 212 1.72 9.99 -0.05
C ILE A 212 2.36 8.88 0.82
N LYS A 213 1.66 8.37 1.83
CA LYS A 213 2.22 7.38 2.79
C LYS A 213 2.75 6.10 2.12
N PRO A 214 2.10 5.50 1.11
CA PRO A 214 2.64 4.31 0.43
C PRO A 214 4.01 4.54 -0.21
N VAL A 215 4.17 5.68 -0.90
CA VAL A 215 5.45 6.09 -1.49
C VAL A 215 6.51 6.25 -0.41
N GLN A 216 6.16 6.88 0.70
CA GLN A 216 7.07 7.04 1.84
C GLN A 216 7.45 5.70 2.46
N ARG A 217 6.46 4.80 2.67
CA ARG A 217 6.68 3.52 3.36
C ARG A 217 7.59 2.60 2.56
N ILE A 218 7.35 2.45 1.26
CA ILE A 218 8.16 1.57 0.42
C ILE A 218 9.63 2.02 0.37
N CYS A 219 9.89 3.32 0.46
CA CYS A 219 11.24 3.88 0.51
C CYS A 219 11.92 3.71 1.89
N LYS A 220 11.15 3.47 2.96
CA LYS A 220 11.68 3.32 4.32
C LYS A 220 12.21 1.93 4.62
N TYR A 221 11.61 0.87 4.04
CA TYR A 221 12.04 -0.50 4.33
C TYR A 221 13.53 -0.77 4.06
N PRO A 222 14.12 -0.36 2.92
CA PRO A 222 15.55 -0.58 2.70
C PRO A 222 16.42 0.11 3.77
N LEU A 223 16.01 1.28 4.28
CA LEU A 223 16.75 2.00 5.31
C LEU A 223 16.72 1.25 6.65
N LEU A 224 15.53 0.80 7.07
CA LEU A 224 15.34 0.05 8.31
C LEU A 224 16.10 -1.29 8.27
N LEU A 225 16.01 -2.05 7.18
CA LEU A 225 16.72 -3.32 7.03
C LEU A 225 18.24 -3.15 6.97
N ASN A 226 18.71 -2.09 6.31
CA ASN A 226 20.15 -1.80 6.25
C ASN A 226 20.70 -1.37 7.62
N GLU A 227 19.92 -0.68 8.44
CA GLU A 227 20.29 -0.39 9.81
C GLU A 227 20.27 -1.65 10.69
N LEU A 228 19.25 -2.50 10.54
CA LEU A 228 19.14 -3.77 11.26
C LEU A 228 20.32 -4.68 10.96
N MET A 229 20.76 -4.73 9.69
CA MET A 229 21.93 -5.49 9.26
C MET A 229 23.19 -5.14 10.04
N LYS A 230 23.40 -3.86 10.38
CA LYS A 230 24.56 -3.41 11.16
C LYS A 230 24.53 -3.95 12.58
N TYR A 231 23.36 -4.10 13.19
CA TYR A 231 23.22 -4.66 14.53
C TYR A 231 23.35 -6.18 14.52
N ASP A 232 22.68 -6.86 13.58
CA ASP A 232 22.70 -8.32 13.46
C ASP A 232 24.11 -8.85 13.15
N THR A 233 24.85 -8.18 12.26
CA THR A 233 26.23 -8.55 11.93
C THR A 233 27.16 -8.40 13.14
N LYS A 234 27.02 -7.31 13.92
CA LYS A 234 27.84 -7.08 15.12
C LYS A 234 27.54 -8.09 16.24
N ALA A 235 26.28 -8.50 16.36
CA ALA A 235 25.84 -9.46 17.37
C ALA A 235 26.08 -10.93 16.97
N GLY A 236 26.50 -11.19 15.72
CA GLY A 236 26.68 -12.55 15.21
C GLY A 236 25.36 -13.31 15.04
N HIS A 237 24.30 -12.61 14.64
CA HIS A 237 22.96 -13.20 14.49
C HIS A 237 22.96 -14.31 13.42
N PRO A 238 22.34 -15.48 13.67
CA PRO A 238 22.46 -16.64 12.77
C PRO A 238 21.89 -16.40 11.36
N TYR A 239 20.93 -15.49 11.23
CA TYR A 239 20.19 -15.27 9.98
C TYR A 239 20.60 -14.02 9.19
N CYS A 240 21.81 -13.48 9.40
CA CYS A 240 22.31 -12.32 8.65
C CYS A 240 22.25 -12.50 7.12
N HIS A 241 22.50 -13.71 6.62
CA HIS A 241 22.42 -13.99 5.18
C HIS A 241 21.00 -13.84 4.62
N GLU A 242 19.98 -14.24 5.38
CA GLU A 242 18.58 -14.04 4.99
C GLU A 242 18.18 -12.57 5.06
N LEU A 243 18.68 -11.86 6.07
CA LEU A 243 18.49 -10.42 6.18
C LEU A 243 19.07 -9.67 4.98
N GLN A 244 20.21 -10.13 4.46
CA GLN A 244 20.81 -9.55 3.25
C GLN A 244 19.92 -9.82 2.04
N HIS A 245 19.42 -11.05 1.90
CA HIS A 245 18.52 -11.41 0.82
C HIS A 245 17.21 -10.61 0.85
N GLY A 246 16.63 -10.41 2.04
CA GLY A 246 15.45 -9.56 2.25
C GLY A 246 15.72 -8.08 1.94
N LEU A 247 16.90 -7.56 2.31
CA LEU A 247 17.33 -6.21 1.95
C LEU A 247 17.45 -6.04 0.43
N ASP A 248 18.03 -7.01 -0.26
CA ASP A 248 18.18 -6.96 -1.71
C ASP A 248 16.83 -7.09 -2.42
N ALA A 249 15.91 -7.92 -1.90
CA ALA A 249 14.54 -8.02 -2.38
C ALA A 249 13.80 -6.67 -2.32
N ILE A 250 13.83 -6.01 -1.15
CA ILE A 250 13.10 -4.75 -1.02
C ILE A 250 13.74 -3.61 -1.82
N LYS A 251 15.07 -3.62 -2.02
CA LYS A 251 15.73 -2.68 -2.93
C LYS A 251 15.26 -2.86 -4.37
N ARG A 252 15.20 -4.10 -4.87
CA ARG A 252 14.68 -4.39 -6.21
C ARG A 252 13.25 -3.89 -6.37
N VAL A 253 12.40 -4.10 -5.36
CA VAL A 253 11.02 -3.59 -5.35
C VAL A 253 10.99 -2.07 -5.43
N THR A 254 11.80 -1.35 -4.63
CA THR A 254 11.85 0.12 -4.66
C THR A 254 12.38 0.63 -6.01
N GLU A 255 13.42 0.01 -6.55
CA GLU A 255 13.99 0.35 -7.87
C GLU A 255 12.96 0.16 -9.00
N LEU A 256 12.27 -0.99 -9.01
CA LEU A 256 11.23 -1.27 -9.99
C LEU A 256 10.04 -0.31 -9.86
N THR A 257 9.62 0.01 -8.64
CA THR A 257 8.55 0.99 -8.39
C THR A 257 8.92 2.36 -8.91
N ASN A 258 10.15 2.81 -8.67
CA ASN A 258 10.66 4.08 -9.19
C ASN A 258 10.72 4.09 -10.73
N GLU A 259 11.15 2.99 -11.33
CA GLU A 259 11.23 2.85 -12.78
C GLU A 259 9.84 2.88 -13.45
N ILE A 260 8.86 2.17 -12.90
CA ILE A 260 7.47 2.19 -13.38
C ILE A 260 6.88 3.60 -13.25
N LYS A 261 7.12 4.30 -12.14
CA LYS A 261 6.69 5.69 -11.97
C LYS A 261 7.30 6.61 -13.04
N ARG A 262 8.62 6.49 -13.25
CA ARG A 262 9.34 7.27 -14.26
C ARG A 262 8.82 7.01 -15.67
N GLN A 263 8.47 5.76 -15.98
CA GLN A 263 7.87 5.40 -17.26
C GLN A 263 6.50 6.07 -17.43
N GLU A 264 5.63 6.02 -16.43
CA GLU A 264 4.32 6.69 -16.45
C GLU A 264 4.46 8.21 -16.67
N GLU A 265 5.36 8.87 -15.95
CA GLU A 265 5.66 10.30 -16.14
C GLU A 265 6.13 10.61 -17.57
N ASN A 266 7.00 9.75 -18.11
CA ASN A 266 7.50 9.88 -19.48
C ASN A 266 6.42 9.66 -20.53
N GLU A 267 5.45 8.77 -20.28
CA GLU A 267 4.30 8.55 -21.15
C GLU A 267 3.40 9.79 -21.20
N VAL A 268 3.12 10.42 -20.05
CA VAL A 268 2.38 11.68 -19.99
C VAL A 268 3.09 12.79 -20.79
N LEU A 269 4.40 12.95 -20.58
CA LEU A 269 5.20 13.94 -21.34
C LEU A 269 5.19 13.66 -22.85
N THR A 270 5.15 12.39 -23.24
CA THR A 270 5.09 11.99 -24.65
C THR A 270 3.74 12.37 -25.27
N GLU A 271 2.63 12.19 -24.56
CA GLU A 271 1.30 12.62 -25.03
C GLU A 271 1.19 14.16 -25.12
N GLU A 272 1.73 14.88 -24.14
CA GLU A 272 1.80 16.35 -24.20
C GLU A 272 2.63 16.82 -25.39
N LEU A 273 3.76 16.18 -25.66
CA LEU A 273 4.60 16.49 -26.81
C LEU A 273 3.83 16.25 -28.13
N LYS A 274 3.13 15.11 -28.26
CA LYS A 274 2.32 14.78 -29.45
C LYS A 274 1.28 15.86 -29.74
N ASN A 275 0.63 16.38 -28.72
CA ASN A 275 -0.41 17.41 -28.87
C ASN A 275 0.13 18.80 -29.21
N ASN A 276 1.38 19.09 -28.86
CA ASN A 276 1.96 20.43 -28.98
C ASN A 276 2.91 20.63 -30.17
N ILE A 277 3.32 19.57 -30.87
CA ILE A 277 4.19 19.71 -32.05
C ILE A 277 3.40 20.25 -33.25
N GLN A 278 3.80 21.42 -33.75
CA GLN A 278 3.17 22.07 -34.92
C GLN A 278 3.87 21.76 -36.25
N ASP A 279 5.16 21.40 -36.23
CA ASP A 279 6.02 21.27 -37.43
C ASP A 279 6.67 19.87 -37.53
N TRP A 280 5.91 18.81 -37.21
CA TRP A 280 6.45 17.44 -37.26
C TRP A 280 6.77 17.01 -38.69
N LYS A 281 8.06 16.84 -38.99
CA LYS A 281 8.57 16.25 -40.24
C LYS A 281 9.30 14.93 -40.02
N GLY A 282 9.17 14.38 -38.81
CA GLY A 282 9.88 13.18 -38.35
C GLY A 282 9.17 11.88 -38.71
N VAL A 283 9.76 10.79 -38.24
CA VAL A 283 9.25 9.42 -38.35
C VAL A 283 7.87 9.30 -37.68
N LYS A 284 7.08 8.27 -37.98
CA LYS A 284 5.81 8.03 -37.26
C LYS A 284 6.06 7.98 -35.75
N MET A 285 5.20 8.62 -34.96
CA MET A 285 5.35 8.70 -33.49
C MET A 285 5.48 7.33 -32.81
N ASN A 286 4.87 6.29 -33.39
CA ASN A 286 4.94 4.92 -32.88
C ASN A 286 6.33 4.28 -33.04
N GLU A 287 7.21 4.85 -33.87
CA GLU A 287 8.56 4.34 -34.13
C GLU A 287 9.62 4.96 -33.20
N LEU A 288 9.26 5.99 -32.42
CA LEU A 288 10.17 6.64 -31.47
C LEU A 288 10.64 5.69 -30.36
N GLY A 289 9.79 4.74 -29.96
CA GLY A 289 10.01 3.89 -28.78
C GLY A 289 9.65 4.62 -27.47
N LEU A 290 10.08 4.09 -26.34
CA LEU A 290 9.84 4.71 -25.03
C LEU A 290 10.68 5.97 -24.85
N LEU A 291 10.09 7.02 -24.26
CA LEU A 291 10.83 8.19 -23.80
C LEU A 291 11.71 7.78 -22.62
N LEU A 292 13.00 8.05 -22.72
CA LEU A 292 14.00 7.72 -21.71
C LEU A 292 14.35 8.93 -20.87
N LEU A 293 14.49 10.10 -21.49
CA LEU A 293 14.90 11.33 -20.81
C LEU A 293 14.35 12.58 -21.51
N ARG A 294 13.95 13.56 -20.71
CA ARG A 294 13.64 14.92 -21.14
C ARG A 294 14.57 15.89 -20.41
N GLY A 295 15.10 16.90 -21.10
CA GLY A 295 15.91 17.94 -20.46
C GLY A 295 15.96 19.23 -21.26
N ASN A 296 16.27 20.33 -20.57
CA ASN A 296 16.51 21.63 -21.18
C ASN A 296 18.01 21.81 -21.38
N PHE A 297 18.42 22.16 -22.59
CA PHE A 297 19.81 22.30 -22.97
C PHE A 297 20.02 23.60 -23.73
N THR A 298 21.06 24.33 -23.36
CA THR A 298 21.54 25.47 -24.13
C THR A 298 22.52 24.96 -25.17
N ILE A 299 22.21 25.17 -26.44
CA ILE A 299 23.06 24.80 -27.57
C ILE A 299 23.65 26.10 -28.15
N SER A 300 24.97 26.23 -28.06
CA SER A 300 25.72 27.36 -28.61
C SER A 300 26.15 27.02 -30.04
N ILE A 301 25.66 27.78 -31.03
CA ILE A 301 26.07 27.66 -32.44
C ILE A 301 26.73 28.99 -32.85
N GLY A 302 28.06 29.03 -32.81
CA GLY A 302 28.83 30.27 -32.99
C GLY A 302 28.72 31.17 -31.76
N GLU A 303 28.39 32.46 -31.96
CA GLU A 303 28.13 33.42 -30.87
C GLU A 303 26.68 33.38 -30.34
N ASN A 304 25.80 32.60 -30.97
CA ASN A 304 24.39 32.52 -30.59
C ASN A 304 24.13 31.32 -29.69
N GLU A 305 23.60 31.59 -28.50
CA GLU A 305 23.08 30.58 -27.59
C GLU A 305 21.56 30.49 -27.71
N ARG A 306 21.04 29.27 -27.85
CA ARG A 306 19.60 29.01 -27.88
C ARG A 306 19.26 27.86 -26.95
N GLU A 307 18.16 28.02 -26.23
CA GLU A 307 17.61 26.96 -25.39
C GLU A 307 16.73 26.03 -26.22
N TYR A 308 16.97 24.73 -26.05
CA TYR A 308 16.20 23.65 -26.65
C TYR A 308 15.75 22.68 -25.57
N VAL A 309 14.57 22.10 -25.76
CA VAL A 309 14.09 20.97 -24.98
C VAL A 309 14.40 19.70 -25.78
N LEU A 310 15.24 18.83 -25.22
CA LEU A 310 15.62 17.56 -25.82
C LEU A 310 14.77 16.43 -25.24
N TYR A 311 14.28 15.56 -26.12
CA TYR A 311 13.56 14.34 -25.77
C TYR A 311 14.31 13.15 -26.34
N LEU A 312 14.96 12.38 -25.47
CA LEU A 312 15.68 11.16 -25.84
C LEU A 312 14.71 9.98 -25.73
N PHE A 313 14.30 9.45 -26.88
CA PHE A 313 13.59 8.18 -26.99
C PHE A 313 14.56 7.04 -27.27
N GLN A 314 14.11 5.80 -27.09
CA GLN A 314 14.90 4.60 -27.39
C GLN A 314 15.50 4.60 -28.81
N ASN A 315 14.73 5.07 -29.80
CA ASN A 315 15.13 4.98 -31.20
C ASN A 315 15.50 6.35 -31.81
N MET A 316 15.25 7.46 -31.11
CA MET A 316 15.41 8.79 -31.69
C MET A 316 15.63 9.88 -30.63
N LEU A 317 16.42 10.90 -30.99
CA LEU A 317 16.54 12.14 -30.23
C LEU A 317 15.76 13.25 -30.93
N LEU A 318 14.82 13.89 -30.22
CA LEU A 318 14.08 15.04 -30.72
C LEU A 318 14.58 16.32 -30.07
N CYS A 319 14.84 17.33 -30.90
CA CYS A 319 15.21 18.66 -30.47
C CYS A 319 14.04 19.62 -30.73
N CYS A 320 13.39 20.09 -29.66
CA CYS A 320 12.28 21.01 -29.75
C CYS A 320 12.73 22.41 -29.32
N GLN A 321 12.35 23.43 -30.09
CA GLN A 321 12.50 24.82 -29.69
C GLN A 321 11.16 25.34 -29.19
N GLU A 322 11.11 25.90 -27.98
CA GLU A 322 9.89 26.54 -27.49
C GLU A 322 9.61 27.81 -28.33
N LYS A 323 8.46 27.84 -29.02
CA LYS A 323 7.94 29.10 -29.57
C LYS A 323 7.42 29.92 -28.39
N LYS A 324 8.14 31.00 -28.03
CA LYS A 324 7.59 32.03 -27.14
C LYS A 324 6.32 32.58 -27.80
N LYS A 325 5.18 32.51 -27.09
CA LYS A 325 3.91 33.11 -27.52
C LYS A 325 4.03 34.63 -27.65
#